data_AF-A0A828RX70-F1
#
_entry.id   AF-A0A828RX70-F1
#
_cell.length_a   1.000
_cell.length_b   1.000
_cell.length_c   1.000
_cell.angle_alpha   90.00
_cell.angle_beta   90.00
_cell.angle_gamma   90.00
#
_symmetry.space_group_name_H-M   'P 1'
#
loop_
_entity.id
_entity.type
_entity.pdbx_description
1 polymer ?
#
loop_
_entity_poly.entity_id
_entity_poly.type
_entity_poly.pdbx_seq_one_letter_code
_entity_poly.pdbx_strand_id
1 'polypeptide(L)'
;MTQRYSVFFKSIAWMLGITTFFLMTQSIVRFNILGEIKSLFNHFSVTDLSLIFKQFVSHFSLINMINTLFLVALLFFCIYCFKWILDQGAFYTFQYSWQKTKRYVLFFLPKYWPTKKNIDKQNDYDEETGEKIFHTFEEFYEHKQASKWEDINQLLLSSIVLVIFTTIISFMII
;
A
#
# COMPACT_ATOMS: atom_id res chain seq x y z
N MET A 1 14.22 8.13 -22.51
CA MET A 1 14.67 7.92 -21.11
C MET A 1 13.52 7.80 -20.11
N THR A 2 12.45 8.59 -20.22
CA THR A 2 11.29 8.60 -19.29
C THR A 2 10.47 7.30 -19.25
N GLN A 3 10.41 6.52 -20.34
CA GLN A 3 9.69 5.23 -20.35
C GLN A 3 10.30 4.20 -19.38
N ARG A 4 11.63 4.20 -19.20
CA ARG A 4 12.35 3.20 -18.38
C ARG A 4 12.16 3.40 -16.87
N TYR A 5 11.81 4.62 -16.45
CA TYR A 5 11.58 5.00 -15.04
C TYR A 5 10.14 5.45 -14.78
N SER A 6 9.21 5.06 -15.66
CA SER A 6 7.81 5.49 -15.57
C SER A 6 7.18 5.08 -14.23
N VAL A 7 7.54 3.90 -13.70
CA VAL A 7 7.05 3.39 -12.42
C VAL A 7 7.62 4.18 -11.25
N PHE A 8 8.92 4.53 -11.29
CA PHE A 8 9.54 5.41 -10.30
C PHE A 8 8.81 6.76 -10.17
N PHE A 9 8.57 7.46 -11.28
CA PHE A 9 7.90 8.77 -11.24
C PHE A 9 6.43 8.66 -10.84
N LYS A 10 5.72 7.62 -11.30
CA LYS A 10 4.34 7.35 -10.87
C LYS A 10 4.27 7.09 -9.37
N SER A 11 5.21 6.33 -8.82
CA SER A 11 5.30 6.04 -7.38
C SER A 11 5.46 7.32 -6.55
N ILE A 12 6.35 8.22 -6.98
CA ILE A 12 6.51 9.55 -6.34
C ILE A 12 5.21 10.36 -6.40
N ALA A 13 4.57 10.41 -7.57
CA ALA A 13 3.30 11.14 -7.74
C ALA A 13 2.19 10.57 -6.85
N TRP A 14 2.11 9.25 -6.71
CA TRP A 14 1.18 8.59 -5.80
C TRP A 14 1.44 8.93 -4.34
N MET A 15 2.70 8.86 -3.89
CA MET A 15 3.06 9.23 -2.52
C MET A 15 2.72 10.69 -2.23
N LEU A 16 3.02 11.61 -3.15
CA LEU A 16 2.63 13.02 -3.03
C LEU A 16 1.09 13.20 -2.98
N GLY A 17 0.35 12.48 -3.82
CA GLY A 17 -1.12 12.52 -3.81
C GLY A 17 -1.73 11.97 -2.51
N ILE A 18 -1.13 10.92 -1.94
CA ILE A 18 -1.54 10.37 -0.65
C ILE A 18 -1.21 11.37 0.48
N THR A 19 -0.05 12.00 0.44
CA THR A 19 0.32 13.06 1.40
C THR A 19 -0.66 14.22 1.36
N THR A 20 -1.02 14.74 0.18
CA THR A 20 -2.00 15.83 0.08
C THR A 20 -3.37 15.40 0.57
N PHE A 21 -3.81 14.17 0.27
CA PHE A 21 -5.04 13.61 0.81
C PHE A 21 -5.06 13.52 2.34
N PHE A 22 -3.96 13.08 2.96
CA PHE A 22 -3.82 13.04 4.42
C PHE A 22 -3.84 14.46 5.04
N LEU A 23 -3.19 15.42 4.41
CA LEU A 23 -3.21 16.81 4.88
C LEU A 23 -4.62 17.42 4.78
N MET A 24 -5.35 17.16 3.70
CA MET A 24 -6.73 17.61 3.54
C MET A 24 -7.66 17.00 4.58
N THR A 25 -7.58 15.68 4.81
CA THR A 25 -8.42 15.00 5.81
C THR A 25 -8.12 15.48 7.24
N GLN A 26 -6.85 15.67 7.59
CA GLN A 26 -6.48 16.24 8.89
C GLN A 26 -6.98 17.67 9.06
N SER A 27 -6.91 18.50 8.02
CA SER A 27 -7.44 19.87 8.05
C SER A 27 -8.97 19.87 8.28
N ILE A 28 -9.72 19.05 7.56
CA ILE A 28 -11.18 18.95 7.70
C ILE A 28 -11.59 18.54 9.12
N VAL A 29 -10.93 17.53 9.68
CA VAL A 29 -11.25 17.00 11.01
C VAL A 29 -10.87 17.99 12.10
N ARG A 30 -9.68 18.59 12.03
CA ARG A 30 -9.14 19.44 13.10
C ARG A 30 -9.83 20.79 13.21
N PHE A 31 -10.23 21.37 12.08
CA PHE A 31 -10.89 22.68 12.03
C PHE A 31 -12.42 22.59 12.00
N ASN A 32 -13.00 21.39 12.08
CA ASN A 32 -14.44 21.18 11.95
C ASN A 32 -15.01 21.95 10.74
N ILE A 33 -14.30 21.90 9.61
CA ILE A 33 -14.64 22.65 8.38
C ILE A 33 -16.07 22.31 7.93
N LEU A 34 -16.52 21.08 8.21
CA LEU A 34 -17.90 20.64 7.98
C LEU A 34 -18.94 21.49 8.72
N GLY A 35 -18.64 21.93 9.94
CA GLY A 35 -19.47 22.85 10.71
C GLY A 35 -19.52 24.25 10.09
N GLU A 36 -18.38 24.78 9.64
CA GLU A 36 -18.30 26.10 8.98
C GLU A 36 -18.94 26.09 7.59
N ILE A 37 -18.79 25.01 6.80
CA ILE A 37 -19.49 24.80 5.53
C ILE A 37 -21.01 24.77 5.75
N LYS A 38 -21.47 24.07 6.79
CA LYS A 38 -22.90 24.03 7.13
C LYS A 38 -23.43 25.42 7.52
N SER A 39 -22.61 26.24 8.18
CA SER A 39 -22.93 27.65 8.47
C SER A 39 -23.04 28.48 7.18
N LEU A 40 -22.10 28.32 6.24
CA LEU A 40 -22.14 28.98 4.92
C LEU A 40 -23.39 28.65 4.09
N PHE A 41 -23.87 27.41 4.16
CA PHE A 41 -25.11 27.00 3.50
C PHE A 41 -26.36 27.65 4.11
N ASN A 42 -26.33 27.96 5.41
CA ASN A 42 -27.43 28.61 6.11
C ASN A 42 -27.38 30.14 6.00
N HIS A 43 -26.18 30.73 5.95
CA HIS A 43 -25.95 32.15 5.75
C HIS A 43 -24.64 32.37 4.99
N PHE A 44 -24.74 32.85 3.75
CA PHE A 44 -23.56 33.10 2.92
C PHE A 44 -22.90 34.43 3.32
N SER A 45 -21.64 34.37 3.78
CA SER A 45 -20.80 35.56 3.96
C SER A 45 -19.41 35.36 3.35
N VAL A 46 -18.87 36.42 2.73
CA VAL A 46 -17.51 36.42 2.17
C VAL A 46 -16.46 36.27 3.29
N THR A 47 -16.78 36.74 4.50
CA THR A 47 -15.96 36.59 5.69
C THR A 47 -15.79 35.13 6.11
N ASP A 48 -16.86 34.33 6.10
CA ASP A 48 -16.81 32.90 6.45
C ASP A 48 -16.00 32.11 5.41
N LEU A 49 -16.14 32.44 4.13
CA LEU A 49 -15.36 31.82 3.06
C LEU A 49 -13.86 32.14 3.19
N SER A 50 -13.52 33.37 3.56
CA SER A 50 -12.14 33.78 3.82
C SER A 50 -11.54 33.09 5.06
N LEU A 51 -12.37 32.82 6.06
CA LEU A 51 -11.97 32.20 7.32
C LEU A 51 -11.68 30.71 7.13
N ILE A 52 -12.55 29.99 6.40
CA ILE A 52 -12.32 28.61 5.97
C ILE A 52 -11.04 28.51 5.13
N PHE A 53 -10.84 29.41 4.18
CA PHE A 53 -9.64 29.40 3.34
C PHE A 53 -8.37 29.64 4.15
N LYS A 54 -8.38 30.61 5.08
CA LYS A 54 -7.25 30.85 5.99
C LYS A 54 -6.97 29.66 6.89
N GLN A 55 -8.00 29.04 7.46
CA GLN A 55 -7.85 27.85 8.30
C GLN A 55 -7.28 26.66 7.50
N PHE A 56 -7.79 26.45 6.28
CA PHE A 56 -7.28 25.43 5.37
C PHE A 56 -5.80 25.66 5.04
N VAL A 57 -5.43 26.88 4.60
CA VAL A 57 -4.05 27.24 4.23
C VAL A 57 -3.10 27.19 5.44
N SER A 58 -3.57 27.55 6.64
CA SER A 58 -2.75 27.50 7.86
C SER A 58 -2.23 26.08 8.18
N HIS A 59 -2.93 25.03 7.73
CA HIS A 59 -2.52 23.65 7.95
C HIS A 59 -1.52 23.12 6.92
N PHE A 60 -1.51 23.71 5.72
CA PHE A 60 -0.48 23.51 4.70
C PHE A 60 0.80 24.29 5.04
N SER A 61 1.26 24.17 6.29
CA SER A 61 2.60 24.62 6.64
C SER A 61 3.63 23.69 5.98
N LEU A 62 4.75 24.28 5.58
CA LEU A 62 5.83 23.54 4.91
C LEU A 62 6.35 22.39 5.80
N ILE A 63 6.38 22.62 7.12
CA ILE A 63 6.77 21.62 8.13
C ILE A 63 5.78 20.44 8.16
N ASN A 64 4.47 20.70 8.19
CA ASN A 64 3.46 19.64 8.20
C ASN A 64 3.51 18.83 6.91
N MET A 65 3.70 19.50 5.77
CA MET A 65 3.84 18.84 4.49
C MET A 65 5.02 17.87 4.45
N ILE A 66 6.19 18.29 4.96
CA ILE A 66 7.38 17.45 5.02
C ILE A 66 7.18 16.28 5.99
N ASN A 67 6.65 16.54 7.18
CA ASN A 67 6.43 15.49 8.17
C ASN A 67 5.45 14.42 7.67
N THR A 68 4.34 14.83 7.04
CA THR A 68 3.38 13.90 6.45
C THR A 68 3.99 13.17 5.25
N LEU A 69 4.78 13.84 4.40
CA LEU A 69 5.47 13.19 3.29
C LEU A 69 6.50 12.16 3.78
N PHE A 70 7.25 12.48 4.83
CA PHE A 70 8.21 11.56 5.46
C PHE A 70 7.49 10.31 5.97
N LEU A 71 6.39 10.46 6.71
CA LEU A 71 5.62 9.34 7.23
C LEU A 71 5.04 8.46 6.12
N VAL A 72 4.48 9.06 5.07
CA VAL A 72 3.97 8.33 3.91
C VAL A 72 5.11 7.58 3.20
N ALA A 73 6.23 8.24 2.93
CA ALA A 73 7.38 7.62 2.27
C ALA A 73 7.98 6.49 3.11
N LEU A 74 8.05 6.64 4.44
CA LEU A 74 8.51 5.61 5.37
C LEU A 74 7.58 4.39 5.38
N LEU A 75 6.27 4.61 5.37
CA LEU A 75 5.29 3.52 5.28
C LEU A 75 5.48 2.70 4.00
N PHE A 76 5.59 3.38 2.86
CA PHE A 76 5.82 2.71 1.58
C PHE A 76 7.19 2.02 1.53
N PHE A 77 8.23 2.63 2.09
CA PHE A 77 9.54 2.01 2.23
C PHE A 77 9.46 0.69 3.03
N CYS A 78 8.77 0.68 4.17
CA CYS A 78 8.58 -0.55 4.96
C CYS A 78 7.83 -1.63 4.18
N ILE A 79 6.74 -1.27 3.47
CA ILE A 79 5.96 -2.21 2.65
C ILE A 79 6.82 -2.78 1.51
N TYR A 80 7.55 -1.93 0.80
CA TYR A 80 8.41 -2.36 -0.31
C TYR A 80 9.61 -3.18 0.16
N CYS A 81 10.25 -2.83 1.27
CA CYS A 81 11.29 -3.65 1.91
C CYS A 81 10.75 -5.03 2.28
N PHE A 82 9.58 -5.09 2.92
CA PHE A 82 8.97 -6.36 3.30
C PHE A 82 8.67 -7.23 2.07
N LYS A 83 8.07 -6.64 1.03
CA LYS A 83 7.80 -7.33 -0.23
C LYS A 83 9.08 -7.78 -0.93
N TRP A 84 10.12 -6.95 -0.93
CA TRP A 84 11.43 -7.28 -1.50
C TRP A 84 12.06 -8.49 -0.79
N ILE A 85 12.03 -8.53 0.56
CA ILE A 85 12.53 -9.67 1.34
C ILE A 85 11.72 -10.95 1.03
N LEU A 86 10.39 -10.84 0.91
CA LEU A 86 9.55 -11.98 0.51
C LEU A 86 9.94 -12.52 -0.86
N ASP A 87 10.21 -11.63 -1.82
CA ASP A 87 10.57 -12.01 -3.19
C ASP A 87 12.00 -12.59 -3.27
N GLN A 88 12.89 -12.36 -2.29
CA GLN A 88 14.19 -13.05 -2.19
C GLN A 88 14.07 -14.53 -1.79
N GLY A 89 12.87 -15.01 -1.48
CA GLY A 89 12.63 -16.42 -1.19
C GLY A 89 12.95 -16.86 0.23
N ALA A 90 13.32 -15.92 1.12
CA ALA A 90 13.63 -16.19 2.53
C ALA A 90 12.50 -16.93 3.26
N PHE A 91 11.25 -16.79 2.79
CA PHE A 91 10.07 -17.40 3.38
C PHE A 91 9.38 -18.45 2.49
N TYR A 92 9.94 -18.82 1.33
CA TYR A 92 9.25 -19.73 0.41
C TYR A 92 9.03 -21.12 0.98
N THR A 93 10.03 -21.67 1.68
CA THR A 93 9.91 -22.96 2.38
C THR A 93 8.81 -22.93 3.45
N PHE A 94 8.72 -21.84 4.21
CA PHE A 94 7.67 -21.65 5.21
C PHE A 94 6.29 -21.48 4.57
N GLN A 95 6.18 -20.69 3.50
CA GLN A 95 4.91 -20.49 2.77
C GLN A 95 4.40 -21.80 2.14
N TYR A 96 5.29 -22.58 1.53
CA TYR A 96 4.96 -23.88 0.97
C TYR A 96 4.52 -24.86 2.07
N SER A 97 5.26 -24.92 3.18
CA SER A 97 4.90 -25.76 4.33
C SER A 97 3.55 -25.35 4.92
N TRP A 98 3.30 -24.05 5.05
CA TRP A 98 2.02 -23.51 5.51
C TRP A 98 0.87 -23.89 4.58
N GLN A 99 1.06 -23.80 3.26
CA GLN A 99 0.03 -24.21 2.28
C GLN A 99 -0.35 -25.69 2.42
N LYS A 100 0.64 -26.58 2.63
CA LYS A 100 0.39 -28.00 2.89
C LYS A 100 -0.33 -28.19 4.23
N THR A 101 0.14 -27.56 5.31
CA THR A 101 -0.47 -27.67 6.65
C THR A 101 -1.90 -27.14 6.67
N LYS A 102 -2.16 -25.97 6.04
CA LYS A 102 -3.51 -25.41 5.88
C LYS A 102 -4.44 -26.44 5.25
N ARG A 103 -4.01 -27.12 4.18
CA ARG A 103 -4.80 -28.18 3.54
C ARG A 103 -5.05 -29.39 4.46
N TYR A 104 -4.03 -29.83 5.20
CA TYR A 104 -4.18 -30.91 6.19
C TYR A 104 -5.18 -30.54 7.28
N VAL A 105 -5.13 -29.32 7.81
CA VAL A 105 -6.07 -28.85 8.84
C VAL A 105 -7.48 -28.70 8.28
N LEU A 106 -7.62 -28.13 7.08
CA LEU A 106 -8.91 -27.96 6.41
C LEU A 106 -9.56 -29.31 6.09
N PHE A 107 -8.79 -30.35 5.79
CA PHE A 107 -9.32 -31.71 5.57
C PHE A 107 -10.09 -32.27 6.78
N PHE A 108 -9.74 -31.88 8.01
CA PHE A 108 -10.44 -32.32 9.22
C PHE A 108 -11.76 -31.58 9.46
N LEU A 109 -12.04 -30.51 8.72
CA LEU A 109 -13.28 -29.76 8.82
C LEU A 109 -14.33 -30.35 7.86
N PRO A 110 -15.51 -30.80 8.34
CA PRO A 110 -16.52 -31.48 7.53
C PRO A 110 -17.01 -30.69 6.31
N LYS A 111 -16.93 -29.37 6.39
CA LYS A 111 -17.27 -28.45 5.28
C LYS A 111 -16.39 -28.66 4.04
N TYR A 112 -15.15 -29.11 4.23
CA TYR A 112 -14.12 -29.24 3.18
C TYR A 112 -13.94 -30.68 2.69
N TRP A 113 -14.86 -31.59 3.06
CA TRP A 113 -14.83 -32.95 2.53
C TRP A 113 -15.25 -32.94 1.06
N PRO A 114 -14.45 -33.52 0.16
CA PRO A 114 -14.76 -33.49 -1.26
C PRO A 114 -16.05 -34.27 -1.53
N THR A 115 -17.12 -33.55 -1.88
CA THR A 115 -18.44 -34.12 -2.20
C THR A 115 -18.57 -34.54 -3.67
N LYS A 116 -17.61 -34.17 -4.53
CA LYS A 116 -17.57 -34.57 -5.94
C LYS A 116 -16.26 -35.28 -6.31
N LYS A 117 -16.42 -36.36 -7.07
CA LYS A 117 -15.38 -37.35 -7.44
C LYS A 117 -14.59 -37.01 -8.70
N ASN A 118 -14.70 -35.79 -9.23
CA ASN A 118 -13.99 -35.37 -10.44
C ASN A 118 -12.78 -34.53 -10.04
N ILE A 119 -11.70 -35.21 -9.65
CA ILE A 119 -10.39 -34.59 -9.49
C ILE A 119 -9.84 -34.44 -10.90
N ASP A 120 -9.99 -33.23 -11.46
CA ASP A 120 -9.45 -32.89 -12.77
C ASP A 120 -7.92 -32.79 -12.65
N LYS A 121 -7.23 -33.92 -12.85
CA LYS A 121 -5.78 -34.11 -12.64
C LYS A 121 -4.87 -33.21 -13.51
N GLN A 122 -5.45 -32.32 -14.32
CA GLN A 122 -4.71 -31.45 -15.22
C GLN A 122 -4.70 -29.98 -14.79
N ASN A 123 -5.53 -29.55 -13.83
CA ASN A 123 -5.55 -28.18 -13.32
C ASN A 123 -5.95 -28.16 -11.84
N ASP A 124 -5.02 -28.45 -10.94
CA ASP A 124 -5.29 -28.47 -9.50
C ASP A 124 -5.46 -27.06 -8.93
N TYR A 125 -6.64 -26.50 -9.07
CA TYR A 125 -7.13 -25.36 -8.30
C TYR A 125 -8.03 -25.89 -7.19
N ASP A 126 -7.89 -25.34 -5.99
CA ASP A 126 -8.81 -25.60 -4.90
C ASP A 126 -10.16 -24.93 -5.24
N GLU A 127 -11.20 -25.73 -5.52
CA GLU A 127 -12.52 -25.26 -5.98
C GLU A 127 -13.17 -24.26 -5.01
N GLU A 128 -12.80 -24.27 -3.72
CA GLU A 128 -13.39 -23.39 -2.71
C GLU A 128 -12.61 -22.09 -2.48
N THR A 129 -11.29 -22.10 -2.66
CA THR A 129 -10.44 -20.91 -2.44
C THR A 129 -9.98 -20.25 -3.73
N GLY A 130 -10.08 -20.96 -4.87
CA GLY A 130 -9.48 -20.56 -6.14
C GLY A 130 -7.95 -20.57 -6.11
N GLU A 131 -7.32 -21.08 -5.04
CA GLU A 131 -5.87 -21.12 -4.91
C GLU A 131 -5.29 -22.28 -5.72
N LYS A 132 -4.22 -22.01 -6.49
CA LYS A 132 -3.48 -23.06 -7.19
C LYS A 132 -2.80 -23.98 -6.19
N ILE A 133 -3.01 -25.28 -6.35
CA ILE A 133 -2.38 -26.32 -5.55
C ILE A 133 -1.05 -26.68 -6.19
N PHE A 134 0.01 -26.66 -5.39
CA PHE A 134 1.35 -27.07 -5.83
C PHE A 134 1.67 -28.44 -5.26
N HIS A 135 2.05 -29.37 -6.13
CA HIS A 135 2.37 -30.74 -5.71
C HIS A 135 3.83 -30.83 -5.28
N THR A 136 4.70 -30.15 -6.02
CA THR A 136 6.13 -30.06 -5.75
C THR A 136 6.53 -28.67 -5.26
N PHE A 137 7.65 -28.60 -4.53
CA PHE A 137 8.22 -27.30 -4.14
C PHE A 137 8.74 -26.52 -5.34
N GLU A 138 9.20 -27.22 -6.39
CA GLU A 138 9.73 -26.62 -7.61
C GLU A 138 8.63 -25.89 -8.40
N GLU A 139 7.46 -26.50 -8.58
CA GLU A 139 6.28 -25.83 -9.17
C GLU A 139 5.86 -24.58 -8.37
N PHE A 140 5.88 -24.67 -7.04
CA PHE A 140 5.58 -23.53 -6.16
C PHE A 140 6.61 -22.41 -6.34
N TYR A 141 7.89 -22.77 -6.39
CA TYR A 141 9.00 -21.84 -6.55
C TYR A 141 8.93 -21.12 -7.90
N GLU A 142 8.72 -21.85 -9.00
CA GLU A 142 8.59 -21.29 -10.34
C GLU A 142 7.39 -20.34 -10.44
N HIS A 143 6.24 -20.72 -9.87
CA HIS A 143 5.08 -19.84 -9.81
C HIS A 143 5.35 -18.57 -8.99
N LYS A 144 6.04 -18.68 -7.86
CA LYS A 144 6.43 -17.52 -7.05
C LYS A 144 7.44 -16.64 -7.77
N GLN A 145 8.37 -17.22 -8.53
CA GLN A 145 9.33 -16.49 -9.35
C GLN A 145 8.64 -15.73 -10.50
N ALA A 146 7.66 -16.35 -11.16
CA ALA A 146 6.90 -15.75 -12.25
C ALA A 146 5.93 -14.64 -11.78
N SER A 147 5.51 -14.67 -10.51
CA SER A 147 4.64 -13.66 -9.90
C SER A 147 5.39 -12.56 -9.13
N LYS A 148 6.72 -12.51 -9.27
CA LYS A 148 7.54 -11.45 -8.67
C LYS A 148 7.17 -10.08 -9.23
N TRP A 149 7.29 -9.07 -8.39
CA TRP A 149 7.12 -7.70 -8.84
C TRP A 149 8.37 -7.26 -9.58
N GLU A 150 8.31 -7.19 -10.90
CA GLU A 150 9.45 -6.78 -11.73
C GLU A 150 9.94 -5.37 -11.38
N ASP A 151 9.02 -4.49 -10.98
CA ASP A 151 9.30 -3.09 -10.67
C ASP A 151 9.66 -2.82 -9.19
N ILE A 152 9.76 -3.84 -8.33
CA ILE A 152 9.96 -3.67 -6.89
C ILE A 152 11.19 -2.81 -6.56
N ASN A 153 12.27 -2.95 -7.35
CA ASN A 153 13.49 -2.17 -7.17
C ASN A 153 13.27 -0.68 -7.46
N GLN A 154 12.45 -0.34 -8.47
CA GLN A 154 12.11 1.06 -8.77
C GLN A 154 11.21 1.67 -7.70
N LEU A 155 10.24 0.89 -7.20
CA LEU A 155 9.36 1.29 -6.11
C LEU A 155 10.16 1.55 -4.83
N LEU A 156 11.04 0.62 -4.46
CA LEU A 156 11.93 0.76 -3.31
C LEU A 156 12.81 2.01 -3.44
N LEU A 157 13.48 2.19 -4.59
CA LEU A 157 14.32 3.35 -4.85
C LEU A 157 13.54 4.66 -4.70
N SER A 158 12.30 4.73 -5.22
CA SER A 158 11.47 5.92 -5.10
C SER A 158 11.16 6.29 -3.65
N SER A 159 10.85 5.30 -2.81
CA SER A 159 10.59 5.51 -1.39
C SER A 159 11.86 5.94 -0.62
N ILE A 160 13.01 5.32 -0.92
CA ILE A 160 14.31 5.68 -0.31
C ILE A 160 14.67 7.13 -0.63
N VAL A 161 14.56 7.54 -1.91
CA VAL A 161 14.88 8.90 -2.33
C VAL A 161 14.00 9.91 -1.59
N LEU A 162 12.69 9.65 -1.46
CA LEU A 162 11.79 10.55 -0.72
C LEU A 162 12.08 10.58 0.78
N VAL A 163 12.40 9.45 1.41
CA VAL A 163 12.77 9.41 2.84
C VAL A 163 14.05 10.22 3.08
N ILE A 164 15.09 10.02 2.28
CA ILE A 164 16.35 10.77 2.39
C ILE A 164 16.09 12.27 2.16
N PHE A 165 15.37 12.61 1.09
CA PHE A 165 15.08 13.99 0.74
C PHE A 165 14.29 14.71 1.84
N THR A 166 13.21 14.10 2.35
CA THR A 166 12.42 14.68 3.43
C THR A 166 13.20 14.80 4.74
N THR A 167 14.08 13.83 5.03
CA THR A 167 14.98 13.91 6.18
C THR A 167 15.92 15.10 6.07
N ILE A 168 16.58 15.28 4.92
CA ILE A 168 17.49 16.41 4.67
C ILE A 168 16.75 17.74 4.83
N ILE A 169 15.59 17.89 4.21
CA ILE A 169 14.83 19.15 4.31
C ILE A 169 14.35 19.38 5.74
N SER A 170 13.93 18.34 6.46
CA SER A 170 13.55 18.48 7.87
C SER A 170 14.70 19.02 8.71
N PHE A 171 15.95 18.58 8.46
CA PHE A 171 17.14 19.12 9.13
C PHE A 171 17.49 20.55 8.71
N MET A 172 17.08 21.01 7.53
CA MET A 172 17.33 22.39 7.08
C MET A 172 16.33 23.40 7.62
N ILE A 173 15.14 22.95 8.06
CA ILE A 173 14.05 23.81 8.56
C ILE A 173 14.07 23.93 10.09
N ILE A 174 14.65 22.95 10.79
CA ILE A 174 14.93 22.98 12.23
C ILE A 174 16.18 23.81 12.48
#